data_AF-A0A7V9K989-F1
#
_entry.id   AF-A0A7V9K989-F1
#
_cell.length_a   1.000
_cell.length_b   1.000
_cell.length_c   1.000
_cell.angle_alpha   90.00
_cell.angle_beta   90.00
_cell.angle_gamma   90.00
#
_symmetry.space_group_name_H-M   'P 1'
#
loop_
_entity.id
_entity.type
_entity.pdbx_description
1 polymer ?
#
loop_
_entity_poly.entity_id
_entity_poly.type
_entity_poly.pdbx_seq_one_letter_code
_entity_poly.pdbx_strand_id
1 'polypeptide(L)' 'MPTGKYIRFENGEKEYYDLTKDPYEAESNPGSVAAETRAYWEGRMDDLRSCSGPTCQAAEDRPASPDPAAP' A
#
# COMPACT_ATOMS: atom_id res chain seq x y z
N MET A 1 -4.29 2.05 14.00
CA MET A 1 -3.08 1.32 13.56
C MET A 1 -3.34 0.79 12.16
N PRO A 2 -2.34 0.76 11.26
CA PRO A 2 -2.54 0.24 9.90
C PRO A 2 -2.91 -1.24 9.94
N THR A 3 -3.83 -1.66 9.07
CA THR A 3 -4.34 -3.03 8.97
C THR A 3 -3.65 -3.85 7.88
N GLY A 4 -2.85 -3.21 7.02
CA GLY A 4 -2.06 -3.88 6.00
C GLY A 4 -0.83 -3.06 5.60
N LYS A 5 0.14 -3.74 5.00
CA LYS A 5 1.38 -3.16 4.49
C LYS A 5 1.64 -3.67 3.08
N TYR A 6 1.83 -2.77 2.12
CA TYR A 6 2.17 -3.10 0.74
C TYR A 6 3.53 -2.52 0.40
N ILE A 7 4.42 -3.33 -0.17
CA ILE A 7 5.78 -2.93 -0.55
C ILE A 7 5.98 -3.23 -2.03
N ARG A 8 6.57 -2.27 -2.75
CA ARG A 8 6.99 -2.43 -4.14
C ARG A 8 8.47 -2.06 -4.26
N PHE A 9 9.27 -3.06 -4.60
CA PHE A 9 10.70 -2.89 -4.82
C PHE A 9 10.97 -2.35 -6.23
N GLU A 10 12.17 -1.78 -6.43
CA GLU A 10 12.58 -1.24 -7.72
C GLU A 10 12.73 -2.33 -8.80
N ASN A 11 13.10 -3.55 -8.40
CA ASN A 11 13.20 -4.71 -9.28
C ASN A 11 11.82 -5.27 -9.73
N GLY A 12 10.72 -4.67 -9.27
CA GLY A 12 9.35 -5.09 -9.59
C GLY A 12 8.78 -6.15 -8.65
N GLU A 13 9.55 -6.65 -7.67
CA GLU A 13 9.02 -7.52 -6.62
C GLU A 13 8.04 -6.77 -5.73
N LYS A 14 7.06 -7.51 -5.22
CA LYS A 14 5.94 -6.98 -4.44
C LYS A 14 5.73 -7.83 -3.20
N GLU A 15 5.41 -7.17 -2.10
CA GLU A 15 5.03 -7.83 -0.86
C GLU A 15 3.75 -7.25 -0.31
N TYR A 16 2.99 -8.10 0.38
CA TYR A 16 1.83 -7.66 1.12
C TYR A 16 1.68 -8.44 2.41
N TYR A 17 1.42 -7.71 3.49
CA TYR A 17 1.19 -8.25 4.82
C TYR A 17 -0.16 -7.75 5.34
N ASP A 18 -1.02 -8.68 5.76
CA ASP A 18 -2.24 -8.38 6.50
C ASP A 18 -1.88 -8.27 7.99
N LEU A 19 -1.65 -7.04 8.46
CA LEU A 19 -1.16 -6.79 9.83
C LEU A 19 -2.18 -7.16 10.91
N THR A 20 -3.44 -7.46 10.54
CA THR A 20 -4.42 -8.00 11.47
C THR A 20 -4.19 -9.48 11.79
N LYS A 21 -3.63 -10.24 10.84
CA LYS A 21 -3.35 -11.67 10.95
C LYS A 21 -1.87 -11.99 11.14
N ASP A 22 -1.01 -11.18 10.53
CA ASP A 22 0.44 -11.27 10.53
C ASP A 22 1.06 -9.94 11.03
N PRO A 23 0.92 -9.62 12.32
CA PRO A 23 1.38 -8.36 12.88
C PRO A 23 2.92 -8.22 12.89
N TYR A 24 3.64 -9.31 12.63
CA TYR A 24 5.11 -9.34 12.62
C TYR A 24 5.69 -9.49 11.21
N GLU A 25 4.84 -9.40 10.17
CA GLU A 25 5.26 -9.41 8.77
C GLU A 25 6.09 -10.65 8.38
N ALA A 26 5.72 -11.82 8.92
CA ALA A 26 6.43 -13.07 8.68
C ALA A 26 6.07 -13.72 7.34
N GLU A 27 4.86 -13.49 6.84
CA GLU A 27 4.32 -14.15 5.64
C GLU A 27 3.79 -13.13 4.64
N SER A 28 4.58 -12.87 3.59
CA SER A 28 4.16 -12.04 2.47
C SER A 28 3.26 -12.80 1.51
N ASN A 29 2.10 -12.22 1.18
CA ASN A 29 1.21 -12.73 0.15
C ASN A 29 0.70 -11.60 -0.77
N PRO A 30 1.50 -11.15 -1.75
CA PRO A 30 1.10 -10.09 -2.68
C PRO A 30 -0.11 -10.46 -3.55
N GLY A 31 -0.42 -11.75 -3.69
CA GLY A 31 -1.56 -12.24 -4.47
C GLY A 31 -2.91 -12.08 -3.79
N SER A 32 -2.95 -11.88 -2.46
CA SER A 32 -4.20 -11.73 -1.70
C SER A 32 -4.76 -10.31 -1.67
N VAL A 33 -4.02 -9.33 -2.20
CA VAL A 33 -4.46 -7.94 -2.25
C VAL A 33 -5.57 -7.76 -3.29
N ALA A 34 -6.71 -7.21 -2.87
CA ALA A 34 -7.78 -6.79 -3.77
C ALA A 34 -7.25 -5.83 -4.85
N ALA A 35 -7.72 -5.98 -6.09
CA ALA A 35 -7.16 -5.27 -7.24
C ALA A 35 -7.22 -3.74 -7.07
N GLU A 36 -8.31 -3.24 -6.48
CA GLU A 36 -8.58 -1.84 -6.17
C GLU A 36 -7.60 -1.32 -5.12
N THR A 37 -7.37 -2.08 -4.05
CA THR A 37 -6.41 -1.75 -2.99
C THR A 37 -4.99 -1.72 -3.53
N ARG A 38 -4.63 -2.68 -4.39
CA ARG A 38 -3.33 -2.69 -5.07
C ARG A 38 -3.18 -1.44 -5.95
N ALA A 39 -4.16 -1.14 -6.79
CA ALA A 39 -4.12 0.02 -7.67
C ALA A 39 -4.02 1.34 -6.88
N TYR A 40 -4.72 1.43 -5.75
CA TYR A 40 -4.63 2.57 -4.83
C TYR A 40 -3.21 2.78 -4.30
N TRP A 41 -2.59 1.72 -3.77
CA TRP A 41 -1.24 1.80 -3.23
C TRP A 41 -0.19 2.08 -4.30
N GLU A 42 -0.31 1.42 -5.46
CA GLU A 42 0.59 1.65 -6.59
C GLU A 42 0.54 3.10 -7.05
N GLY A 43 -0.66 3.66 -7.22
CA GLY A 43 -0.84 5.06 -7.62
C GLY A 43 -0.32 6.03 -6.56
N ARG A 44 -0.61 5.81 -5.28
CA ARG A 44 -0.05 6.65 -4.20
C ARG A 44 1.47 6.65 -4.20
N MET A 45 2.10 5.50 -4.40
CA MET A 45 3.57 5.42 -4.47
C MET A 45 4.14 6.15 -5.68
N ASP A 46 3.47 6.11 -6.84
CA ASP A 46 3.89 6.84 -8.03
C ASP A 46 3.76 8.35 -7.83
N ASP A 47 2.69 8.80 -7.19
CA ASP A 47 2.49 10.20 -6.85
C ASP A 47 3.56 10.68 -5.86
N LEU A 48 3.86 9.90 -4.81
CA LEU A 48 4.92 10.23 -3.84
C LEU A 48 6.32 10.25 -4.45
N ARG A 49 6.61 9.39 -5.44
CA ARG A 49 7.89 9.38 -6.15
C ARG A 49 8.08 10.57 -7.09
N SER A 50 6.99 11.10 -7.64
CA SER A 50 7.01 12.16 -8.65
C SER A 50 6.66 13.55 -8.12
N CYS A 51 6.20 13.65 -6.87
CA CYS A 51 5.72 14.89 -6.29
C CYS A 51 6.84 15.88 -5.97
N SER A 52 6.44 17.15 -5.78
CA SER A 52 7.28 18.18 -5.15
C SER A 52 6.42 19.24 -4.46
N GLY A 53 6.90 19.72 -3.31
CA GLY A 53 6.22 20.78 -2.56
C GLY A 53 4.76 20.41 -2.20
N PRO A 54 3.76 21.25 -2.53
CA PRO A 54 2.37 21.00 -2.16
C PRO A 54 1.79 19.68 -2.66
N THR A 55 2.28 19.14 -3.78
CA THR A 55 1.75 17.86 -4.30
C THR A 55 2.20 16.67 -3.46
N CYS A 56 3.34 16.76 -2.77
CA CYS A 56 3.76 15.71 -1.83
C CYS A 56 2.87 15.70 -0.59
N GLN A 57 2.55 16.87 -0.07
CA GLN A 57 1.63 16.98 1.06
C GLN A 57 0.26 16.39 0.70
N ALA A 58 -0.29 16.74 -0.46
CA ALA A 58 -1.57 16.17 -0.92
C ALA A 58 -1.52 14.65 -1.13
N ALA A 59 -0.39 14.12 -1.61
CA ALA A 59 -0.20 12.68 -1.76
C ALA A 59 -0.07 11.96 -0.40
N GLU A 60 0.57 12.60 0.58
CA GLU A 60 0.69 12.07 1.94
C GLU A 60 -0.64 12.12 2.72
N ASP A 61 -1.41 13.18 2.55
CA ASP A 61 -2.71 13.40 3.22
C ASP A 61 -3.83 12.53 2.64
N ARG A 62 -3.56 11.74 1.59
CA ARG A 62 -4.51 10.74 1.12
C ARG A 62 -4.89 9.78 2.26
N PRO A 63 -6.14 9.29 2.31
CA PRO A 63 -6.56 8.34 3.33
C PRO A 63 -5.62 7.14 3.42
N ALA A 64 -5.48 6.54 4.62
CA ALA A 64 -5.06 5.14 4.67
C ALA A 64 -6.06 4.34 3.82
N SER A 65 -5.59 3.39 2.99
CA SER A 65 -6.35 2.76 1.90
C SER A 65 -7.82 2.46 2.20
N PRO A 66 -8.66 2.29 1.15
CA PRO A 66 -9.90 1.54 1.34
C PRO A 66 -9.60 0.21 2.06
N ASP A 67 -10.49 -0.14 2.99
CA ASP A 67 -10.31 -1.24 3.93
C ASP A 67 -9.98 -2.55 3.16
N PRO A 68 -8.84 -3.22 3.44
CA PRO A 68 -8.45 -4.45 2.75
C PRO A 68 -9.41 -5.63 2.99
N ALA A 69 -10.40 -5.48 3.88
CA ALA A 69 -11.43 -6.46 4.21
C ALA A 69 -12.78 -6.25 3.48
N ALA A 70 -12.90 -5.26 2.60
CA ALA A 70 -14.12 -5.13 1.78
C ALA A 70 -14.24 -6.34 0.82
N PRO A 71 -15.44 -6.93 0.69
CA PRO A 71 -15.66 -8.26 0.09
C PRO A 71 -15.24 -8.39 -1.37
#